data_AF-R7Q7D7-F1
#
_entry.id   AF-R7Q7D7-F1
#
_cell.length_a   1.000
_cell.length_b   1.000
_cell.length_c   1.000
_cell.angle_alpha   90.00
_cell.angle_beta   90.00
_cell.angle_gamma   90.00
#
_symmetry.space_group_name_H-M   'P 1'
#
loop_
_entity.id
_entity.type
_entity.pdbx_description
1 polymer ?
#
loop_
_entity_poly.entity_id
_entity_poly.type
_entity_poly.pdbx_seq_one_letter_code
_entity_poly.pdbx_strand_id
1 'polypeptide(L)'
;MAFVPALPLTASRTTPVGSRSSLSGTTVTNPASRSMAAITMGYGDYSYSTDKTRGHAMQYYIDKFRIVSDFGRGVPLYASTPMLGRGIMGGVEVPKEGIKQVFDPALPTSDEPTAPDPRLVEASGLYPWDSDYVDPEWRADTFANMSDDEIADQSFQEFRASVSESRGMALTAMDFGATARVERIIGGIDEKELLTLDGALDVNYARLQKISNPATLNPTGSPQTEIPGIPYLTSVGAMDFIEKPGEKVAFWKTDKPADLPYKRPSGADTPELPYNASPDVAEIQEGQAARGLLPGDE
;
A
#
# COMPACT_ATOMS: atom_id res chain seq x y z
N MET A 1 7.76 28.77 -9.13
CA MET A 1 8.36 27.76 -8.22
C MET A 1 7.37 27.51 -7.12
N ALA A 2 6.66 26.38 -7.18
CA ALA A 2 5.67 25.98 -6.19
C ALA A 2 6.15 24.69 -5.54
N PHE A 3 6.36 24.74 -4.23
CA PHE A 3 6.64 23.58 -3.40
C PHE A 3 5.35 22.78 -3.23
N VAL A 4 5.34 21.53 -3.70
CA VAL A 4 4.31 20.54 -3.40
C VAL A 4 4.84 19.67 -2.27
N PRO A 5 4.22 19.61 -1.09
CA PRO A 5 4.62 18.66 -0.07
C PRO A 5 4.14 17.26 -0.46
N ALA A 6 5.08 16.36 -0.67
CA ALA A 6 4.82 14.94 -0.85
C ALA A 6 4.29 14.34 0.47
N LEU A 7 3.12 13.71 0.41
CA LEU A 7 2.59 12.86 1.49
C LEU A 7 3.45 11.60 1.60
N PRO A 8 3.92 11.20 2.80
CA PRO A 8 4.62 9.94 2.98
C PRO A 8 3.63 8.77 2.93
N LEU A 9 3.79 7.91 1.91
CA LEU A 9 3.26 6.55 1.88
C LEU A 9 3.87 5.74 3.03
N THR A 10 3.18 5.65 4.17
CA THR A 10 3.48 4.65 5.18
C THR A 10 3.03 3.28 4.66
N ALA A 11 3.98 2.51 4.14
CA ALA A 11 3.83 1.08 3.92
C ALA A 11 3.47 0.42 5.26
N SER A 12 2.24 -0.09 5.36
CA SER A 12 1.78 -0.91 6.48
C SER A 12 2.61 -2.20 6.50
N ARG A 13 3.54 -2.27 7.45
CA ARG A 13 4.36 -3.45 7.70
C ARG A 13 3.48 -4.48 8.38
N THR A 14 3.25 -5.59 7.67
CA THR A 14 2.59 -6.80 8.13
C THR A 14 3.18 -7.27 9.47
N THR A 15 2.36 -7.35 10.50
CA THR A 15 2.67 -8.04 11.75
C THR A 15 2.48 -9.54 11.56
N PRO A 16 3.48 -10.40 11.83
CA PRO A 16 3.28 -11.84 11.83
C PRO A 16 2.49 -12.28 13.07
N VAL A 17 1.43 -13.04 12.85
CA VAL A 17 0.69 -13.78 13.88
C VAL A 17 1.51 -15.00 14.25
N GLY A 18 1.92 -15.14 15.52
CA GLY A 18 2.56 -16.36 15.99
C GLY A 18 2.93 -16.41 17.46
N SER A 19 2.28 -17.35 18.16
CA SER A 19 2.79 -18.12 19.31
C SER A 19 2.79 -17.52 20.72
N ARG A 20 2.01 -18.16 21.59
CA ARG A 20 2.08 -18.10 23.05
C ARG A 20 3.24 -18.97 23.55
N SER A 21 4.13 -18.42 24.35
CA SER A 21 4.84 -19.20 25.40
C SER A 21 5.26 -18.27 26.54
N SER A 22 4.89 -18.65 27.76
CA SER A 22 5.26 -18.00 29.01
C SER A 22 6.76 -18.15 29.31
N LEU A 23 7.40 -17.09 29.78
CA LEU A 23 8.44 -17.18 30.81
C LEU A 23 8.60 -15.84 31.54
N SER A 24 8.58 -15.97 32.86
CA SER A 24 8.74 -14.95 33.89
C SER A 24 10.05 -14.19 33.76
N GLY A 25 10.03 -12.87 33.95
CA GLY A 25 11.24 -12.08 34.06
C GLY A 25 10.98 -10.58 33.98
N THR A 26 10.95 -9.94 35.16
CA THR A 26 11.04 -8.49 35.37
C THR A 26 9.93 -7.63 34.74
N THR A 27 8.96 -7.29 35.59
CA THR A 27 8.11 -6.10 35.45
C THR A 27 9.00 -4.87 35.31
N VAL A 28 9.32 -4.49 34.08
CA VAL A 28 9.60 -3.10 33.76
C VAL A 28 8.29 -2.37 34.00
N THR A 29 8.21 -1.71 35.15
CA THR A 29 7.22 -0.68 35.41
C THR A 29 7.42 0.40 34.37
N ASN A 30 6.74 0.23 33.23
CA ASN A 30 6.42 1.34 32.35
C ASN A 30 5.85 2.43 33.28
N PRO A 31 6.44 3.63 33.36
CA PRO A 31 5.72 4.72 33.96
C PRO A 31 4.41 4.76 33.19
N ALA A 32 3.31 4.50 33.90
CA ALA A 32 1.98 4.46 33.33
C ALA A 32 1.92 5.60 32.31
N SER A 33 1.62 5.24 31.06
CA SER A 33 1.09 6.17 30.06
C SER A 33 0.28 7.15 30.85
N ARG A 34 0.71 8.42 30.90
CA ARG A 34 0.02 9.44 31.68
C ARG A 34 -1.42 9.26 31.32
N SER A 35 -2.19 8.70 32.26
CA SER A 35 -3.62 8.64 32.15
C SER A 35 -3.94 10.07 31.80
N MET A 36 -4.42 10.29 30.58
CA MET A 36 -5.17 11.49 30.26
C MET A 36 -6.22 11.48 31.35
N ALA A 37 -5.92 12.17 32.44
CA ALA A 37 -6.83 12.34 33.55
C ALA A 37 -8.09 12.77 32.84
N ALA A 38 -9.12 11.91 32.88
CA ALA A 38 -10.38 12.18 32.24
C ALA A 38 -10.69 13.62 32.63
N ILE A 39 -10.61 14.53 31.66
CA ILE A 39 -10.84 15.95 31.92
C ILE A 39 -12.31 15.94 32.28
N THR A 40 -12.59 15.92 33.59
CA THR A 40 -13.93 15.96 34.12
C THR A 40 -14.42 17.36 33.78
N MET A 41 -14.96 17.50 32.58
CA MET A 41 -15.45 18.79 32.14
C MET A 41 -16.66 19.13 32.99
N GLY A 42 -16.62 20.29 33.64
CA GLY A 42 -17.80 20.86 34.30
C GLY A 42 -18.87 21.22 33.29
N TYR A 43 -20.10 21.49 33.76
CA TYR A 43 -21.25 21.83 32.93
C TYR A 43 -21.08 23.09 32.04
N GLY A 44 -20.00 23.87 32.20
CA GLY A 44 -19.76 25.14 31.50
C GLY A 44 -18.31 25.37 31.09
N ASP A 45 -17.59 24.31 30.73
CA ASP A 45 -16.17 24.41 30.41
C ASP A 45 -15.92 24.95 29.00
N TYR A 46 -14.87 25.77 28.88
CA TYR A 46 -14.44 26.36 27.62
C TYR A 46 -13.70 25.33 26.76
N SER A 47 -14.07 25.22 25.49
CA SER A 47 -13.34 24.41 24.51
C SER A 47 -13.16 25.16 23.20
N TYR A 48 -11.96 25.08 22.62
CA TYR A 48 -11.66 25.74 21.34
C TYR A 48 -12.54 25.21 20.19
N SER A 49 -12.94 23.93 20.23
CA SER A 49 -13.80 23.34 19.20
C SER A 49 -15.24 23.84 19.26
N THR A 50 -15.71 24.28 20.43
CA THR A 50 -17.06 24.83 20.61
C THR A 50 -17.11 26.36 20.61
N ASP A 51 -15.96 27.05 20.65
CA ASP A 51 -15.88 28.51 20.51
C ASP A 51 -16.15 28.95 19.07
N LYS A 52 -17.44 29.10 18.74
CA LYS A 52 -17.89 29.65 17.45
C LYS A 52 -17.76 31.17 17.37
N THR A 53 -17.31 31.84 18.44
CA THR A 53 -17.18 33.31 18.44
C THR A 53 -15.91 33.75 17.73
N ARG A 54 -15.84 35.02 17.32
CA ARG A 54 -14.67 35.58 16.62
C ARG A 54 -13.62 36.17 17.57
N GLY A 55 -13.60 35.75 18.84
CA GLY A 55 -12.71 36.29 19.87
C GLY A 55 -11.22 36.20 19.50
N HIS A 56 -10.77 35.04 19.03
CA HIS A 56 -9.35 34.83 18.63
C HIS A 56 -8.97 35.52 17.31
N ALA A 57 -9.96 35.82 16.47
CA ALA A 57 -9.75 36.43 15.15
C ALA A 57 -9.85 37.97 15.16
N MET A 58 -10.29 38.58 16.25
CA MET A 58 -10.37 40.04 16.45
C MET A 58 -11.10 40.82 15.33
N GLN A 59 -12.18 40.25 14.78
CA GLN A 59 -12.97 40.89 13.72
C GLN A 59 -14.11 41.75 14.28
N TYR A 60 -13.92 43.08 14.31
CA TYR A 60 -14.85 44.02 14.96
C TYR A 60 -16.14 44.31 14.18
N TYR A 61 -16.23 43.95 12.89
CA TYR A 61 -17.47 44.08 12.10
C TYR A 61 -18.52 42.98 12.37
N ILE A 62 -18.13 41.90 13.07
CA ILE A 62 -19.02 40.78 13.41
C ILE A 62 -19.31 40.82 14.91
N ASP A 63 -20.53 41.17 15.27
CA ASP A 63 -20.98 41.26 16.65
C ASP A 63 -22.45 40.84 16.81
N LYS A 64 -22.94 40.82 18.05
CA LYS A 64 -24.33 40.43 18.34
C LYS A 64 -25.30 41.53 17.88
N PHE A 65 -26.49 41.12 17.45
CA PHE A 65 -27.61 42.03 17.18
C PHE A 65 -28.04 42.72 18.49
N ARG A 66 -28.10 44.04 18.48
CA ARG A 66 -28.46 44.85 19.66
C ARG A 66 -29.56 45.86 19.37
N ILE A 67 -29.72 46.27 18.12
CA ILE A 67 -30.68 47.30 17.71
C ILE A 67 -31.48 46.86 16.48
N VAL A 68 -32.65 47.47 16.29
CA VAL A 68 -33.60 47.09 15.22
C VAL A 68 -33.00 47.25 13.82
N SER A 69 -32.14 48.25 13.60
CA SER A 69 -31.48 48.44 12.31
C SER A 69 -30.52 47.32 11.92
N ASP A 70 -30.08 46.50 12.88
CA ASP A 70 -29.15 45.40 12.61
C ASP A 70 -29.79 44.33 11.71
N PHE A 71 -31.12 44.19 11.68
CA PHE A 71 -31.80 43.25 10.78
C PHE A 71 -31.62 43.59 9.29
N GLY A 72 -31.15 44.80 8.96
CA GLY A 72 -30.75 45.15 7.60
C GLY A 72 -29.47 44.45 7.13
N ARG A 73 -28.64 43.93 8.05
CA ARG A 73 -27.37 43.25 7.73
C ARG A 73 -27.42 41.72 7.85
N GLY A 74 -28.50 41.17 8.41
CA GLY A 74 -28.65 39.71 8.55
C GLY A 74 -29.95 39.28 9.21
N VAL A 75 -30.24 37.99 9.11
CA VAL A 75 -31.45 37.33 9.62
C VAL A 75 -31.09 36.03 10.36
N PRO A 76 -31.91 35.55 11.31
CA PRO A 76 -31.68 34.27 11.97
C PRO A 76 -31.81 33.11 10.97
N LEU A 77 -30.90 32.13 11.09
CA LEU A 77 -30.86 30.93 10.21
C LEU A 77 -31.35 29.66 10.90
N TYR A 78 -31.36 29.62 12.25
CA TYR A 78 -31.66 28.40 13.00
C TYR A 78 -32.87 28.55 13.91
N ALA A 79 -33.65 27.47 14.05
CA ALA A 79 -34.82 27.38 14.92
C ALA A 79 -34.52 27.58 16.41
N SER A 80 -33.25 27.48 16.82
CA SER A 80 -32.80 27.77 18.18
C SER A 80 -32.44 29.24 18.43
N THR A 81 -32.47 30.08 17.39
CA THR A 81 -32.14 31.51 17.46
C THR A 81 -33.24 32.48 16.99
N PRO A 82 -34.55 32.17 17.13
CA PRO A 82 -35.59 33.07 16.68
C PRO A 82 -35.76 34.26 17.62
N MET A 83 -36.46 35.29 17.14
CA MET A 83 -37.03 36.29 18.04
C MET A 83 -38.10 35.63 18.93
N LEU A 84 -38.17 35.98 20.20
CA LEU A 84 -39.13 35.40 21.14
C LEU A 84 -40.57 35.48 20.60
N GLY A 85 -41.26 34.33 20.56
CA GLY A 85 -42.64 34.22 20.05
C GLY A 85 -42.77 34.22 18.52
N ARG A 86 -41.65 34.13 17.79
CA ARG A 86 -41.61 34.03 16.33
C ARG A 86 -40.91 32.75 15.88
N GLY A 87 -41.26 32.27 14.70
CA GLY A 87 -40.43 31.31 13.96
C GLY A 87 -39.25 31.99 13.27
N ILE A 88 -38.36 31.20 12.68
CA ILE A 88 -37.15 31.68 11.97
C ILE A 88 -37.48 32.61 10.79
N MET A 89 -38.60 32.37 10.11
CA MET A 89 -39.07 33.18 8.98
C MET A 89 -39.89 34.41 9.40
N GLY A 90 -39.99 34.71 10.72
CA GLY A 90 -40.73 35.87 11.24
C GLY A 90 -42.24 35.67 11.44
N GLY A 91 -42.78 34.49 11.09
CA GLY A 91 -44.15 34.09 11.45
C GLY A 91 -44.33 33.98 12.96
N VAL A 92 -45.57 34.10 13.46
CA VAL A 92 -45.86 33.84 14.87
C VAL A 92 -45.69 32.34 15.14
N GLU A 93 -45.05 31.97 16.24
CA GLU A 93 -44.89 30.56 16.60
C GLU A 93 -46.25 29.96 16.96
N VAL A 94 -46.62 28.87 16.28
CA VAL A 94 -47.89 28.16 16.49
C VAL A 94 -47.58 26.78 17.09
N PRO A 95 -48.29 26.38 18.17
CA PRO A 95 -48.21 25.01 18.66
C PRO A 95 -48.58 24.02 17.55
N LYS A 96 -47.74 23.01 17.31
CA LYS A 96 -47.93 22.02 16.24
C LYS A 96 -48.97 20.95 16.58
N GLU A 97 -49.68 21.09 17.71
CA GLU A 97 -50.66 20.14 18.20
C GLU A 97 -52.08 20.57 17.86
N GLY A 98 -52.87 19.63 17.34
CA GLY A 98 -54.28 19.81 17.04
C GLY A 98 -55.10 18.62 17.54
N ILE A 99 -56.42 18.80 17.63
CA ILE A 99 -57.33 17.73 18.01
C ILE A 99 -57.52 16.83 16.78
N LYS A 100 -57.02 15.59 16.86
CA LYS A 100 -57.25 14.59 15.81
C LYS A 100 -58.75 14.28 15.73
N GLN A 101 -59.30 14.28 14.51
CA GLN A 101 -60.69 13.89 14.29
C GLN A 101 -60.86 12.41 14.67
N VAL A 102 -61.84 12.12 15.53
CA VAL A 102 -62.21 10.75 15.87
C VAL A 102 -63.02 10.18 14.71
N PHE A 103 -62.47 9.14 14.09
CA PHE A 103 -63.13 8.38 13.04
C PHE A 103 -63.86 7.17 13.63
N ASP A 104 -64.88 6.68 12.91
CA ASP A 104 -65.57 5.42 13.26
C ASP A 104 -64.54 4.28 13.31
N PRO A 105 -64.53 3.40 14.33
CA PRO A 105 -63.59 2.27 14.43
C PRO A 105 -63.58 1.32 13.23
N ALA A 106 -64.55 1.40 12.32
CA ALA A 106 -64.51 0.70 11.02
C ALA A 106 -63.51 1.32 10.01
N LEU A 107 -63.02 2.54 10.24
CA LEU A 107 -62.02 3.21 9.40
C LEU A 107 -60.59 2.88 9.90
N PRO A 108 -59.65 2.57 8.98
CA PRO A 108 -58.28 2.21 9.35
C PRO A 108 -57.57 3.38 10.04
N THR A 109 -56.71 3.07 11.02
CA THR A 109 -55.89 4.07 11.71
C THR A 109 -54.70 4.50 10.84
N SER A 110 -54.24 5.73 11.02
CA SER A 110 -53.24 6.40 10.19
C SER A 110 -51.79 5.99 10.50
N ASP A 111 -51.53 4.76 10.90
CA ASP A 111 -50.23 4.36 11.49
C ASP A 111 -49.17 3.91 10.47
N GLU A 112 -49.49 3.94 9.17
CA GLU A 112 -48.51 3.64 8.13
C GLU A 112 -47.63 4.87 7.85
N PRO A 113 -46.31 4.68 7.69
CA PRO A 113 -45.40 5.74 7.26
C PRO A 113 -45.75 6.18 5.84
N THR A 114 -46.68 7.13 5.75
CA THR A 114 -47.17 7.68 4.50
C THR A 114 -46.30 8.88 4.12
N ALA A 115 -46.07 9.06 2.82
CA ALA A 115 -45.43 10.28 2.34
C ALA A 115 -46.24 11.51 2.81
N PRO A 116 -45.58 12.59 3.24
CA PRO A 116 -46.28 13.81 3.67
C PRO A 116 -47.09 14.40 2.51
N ASP A 117 -48.21 15.05 2.83
CA ASP A 117 -49.00 15.78 1.84
C ASP A 117 -48.10 16.85 1.18
N PRO A 118 -47.96 16.86 -0.16
CA PRO A 118 -47.14 17.84 -0.87
C PRO A 118 -47.42 19.29 -0.48
N ARG A 119 -48.68 19.62 -0.18
CA ARG A 119 -49.08 20.98 0.21
C ARG A 119 -48.44 21.44 1.51
N LEU A 120 -48.18 20.52 2.45
CA LEU A 120 -47.51 20.85 3.70
C LEU A 120 -46.05 21.20 3.46
N VAL A 121 -45.40 20.51 2.51
CA VAL A 121 -44.01 20.74 2.13
C VAL A 121 -43.88 22.05 1.34
N GLU A 122 -44.76 22.29 0.37
CA GLU A 122 -44.82 23.56 -0.38
C GLU A 122 -45.09 24.76 0.54
N ALA A 123 -45.96 24.60 1.54
CA ALA A 123 -46.28 25.65 2.50
C ALA A 123 -45.11 25.98 3.46
N SER A 124 -44.25 25.01 3.77
CA SER A 124 -43.08 25.23 4.62
C SER A 124 -41.85 25.74 3.87
N GLY A 125 -41.84 25.65 2.54
CA GLY A 125 -40.71 26.04 1.68
C GLY A 125 -40.07 24.83 1.00
N LEU A 126 -40.33 24.69 -0.30
CA LEU A 126 -39.76 23.64 -1.17
C LEU A 126 -38.66 24.19 -2.09
N TYR A 127 -38.32 25.47 -1.95
CA TYR A 127 -37.51 26.14 -2.95
C TYR A 127 -36.01 26.01 -2.65
N PRO A 128 -35.13 25.92 -3.67
CA PRO A 128 -33.69 25.76 -3.47
C PRO A 128 -33.00 26.86 -2.67
N TRP A 129 -33.61 28.03 -2.53
CA TRP A 129 -33.11 29.15 -1.74
C TRP A 129 -33.60 29.12 -0.28
N ASP A 130 -34.52 28.21 0.07
CA ASP A 130 -34.99 28.05 1.43
C ASP A 130 -33.92 27.32 2.28
N SER A 131 -33.83 27.67 3.56
CA SER A 131 -32.79 27.14 4.47
C SER A 131 -32.86 25.62 4.66
N ASP A 132 -34.07 25.07 4.54
CA ASP A 132 -34.38 23.68 4.85
C ASP A 132 -34.55 22.84 3.58
N TYR A 133 -34.16 23.38 2.40
CA TYR A 133 -34.21 22.66 1.15
C TYR A 133 -33.33 21.40 1.20
N VAL A 134 -33.93 20.26 0.87
CA VAL A 134 -33.23 18.98 0.73
C VAL A 134 -32.95 18.75 -0.74
N ASP A 135 -31.68 18.89 -1.12
CA ASP A 135 -31.21 18.60 -2.46
C ASP A 135 -31.48 17.11 -2.80
N PRO A 136 -32.22 16.83 -3.89
CA PRO A 136 -32.56 15.47 -4.30
C PRO A 136 -31.34 14.55 -4.45
N GLU A 137 -30.17 15.07 -4.84
CA GLU A 137 -28.97 14.26 -5.07
C GLU A 137 -28.46 13.59 -3.78
N TRP A 138 -28.74 14.18 -2.62
CA TRP A 138 -28.24 13.74 -1.31
C TRP A 138 -29.20 12.80 -0.58
N ARG A 139 -30.30 12.40 -1.24
CA ARG A 139 -31.23 11.46 -0.64
C ARG A 139 -30.63 10.05 -0.62
N ALA A 140 -31.01 9.24 0.37
CA ALA A 140 -30.45 7.91 0.52
C ALA A 140 -30.80 6.95 -0.65
N ASP A 141 -31.89 7.23 -1.37
CA ASP A 141 -32.37 6.47 -2.53
C ASP A 141 -31.60 6.74 -3.83
N THR A 142 -30.79 7.81 -3.89
CA THR A 142 -29.93 8.07 -5.06
C THR A 142 -28.67 7.21 -5.07
N PHE A 143 -28.25 6.71 -3.90
CA PHE A 143 -27.07 5.87 -3.77
C PHE A 143 -27.40 4.41 -4.05
N ALA A 144 -26.49 3.75 -4.77
CA ALA A 144 -26.58 2.33 -5.05
C ALA A 144 -26.67 1.52 -3.75
N ASN A 145 -27.70 0.67 -3.63
CA ASN A 145 -27.88 -0.17 -2.46
C ASN A 145 -26.90 -1.35 -2.51
N MET A 146 -25.91 -1.36 -1.62
CA MET A 146 -24.91 -2.44 -1.56
C MET A 146 -25.46 -3.78 -1.06
N SER A 147 -26.69 -3.83 -0.57
CA SER A 147 -27.37 -5.10 -0.27
C SER A 147 -28.04 -5.73 -1.49
N ASP A 148 -27.98 -5.08 -2.65
CA ASP A 148 -28.40 -5.66 -3.93
C ASP A 148 -27.24 -6.49 -4.51
N ASP A 149 -27.50 -7.78 -4.73
CA ASP A 149 -26.52 -8.74 -5.22
C ASP A 149 -26.00 -8.36 -6.62
N GLU A 150 -26.84 -7.78 -7.49
CA GLU A 150 -26.43 -7.39 -8.84
C GLU A 150 -25.38 -6.25 -8.82
N ILE A 151 -25.57 -5.28 -7.93
CA ILE A 151 -24.65 -4.14 -7.75
C ILE A 151 -23.34 -4.60 -7.11
N ALA A 152 -23.42 -5.51 -6.13
CA ALA A 152 -22.24 -6.09 -5.49
C ALA A 152 -21.38 -6.87 -6.50
N ASP A 153 -21.99 -7.71 -7.33
CA ASP A 153 -21.26 -8.49 -8.34
C ASP A 153 -20.66 -7.60 -9.43
N GLN A 154 -21.40 -6.61 -9.93
CA GLN A 154 -20.89 -5.67 -10.93
C GLN A 154 -19.69 -4.86 -10.38
N SER A 155 -19.83 -4.27 -9.19
CA SER A 155 -18.77 -3.47 -8.57
C SER A 155 -17.53 -4.33 -8.26
N PHE A 156 -17.70 -5.60 -7.90
CA PHE A 156 -16.58 -6.52 -7.73
C PHE A 156 -15.87 -6.85 -9.04
N GLN A 157 -16.60 -6.99 -10.15
CA GLN A 157 -15.99 -7.19 -11.47
C GLN A 157 -15.17 -5.97 -11.90
N GLU A 158 -15.71 -4.76 -11.71
CA GLU A 158 -15.00 -3.51 -12.00
C GLU A 158 -13.72 -3.38 -11.15
N PHE A 159 -13.81 -3.70 -9.86
CA PHE A 159 -12.65 -3.75 -8.97
C PHE A 159 -11.60 -4.76 -9.44
N ARG A 160 -12.02 -5.97 -9.85
CA ARG A 160 -11.07 -6.97 -10.39
C ARG A 160 -10.40 -6.48 -11.65
N ALA A 161 -11.13 -5.84 -12.56
CA ALA A 161 -10.57 -5.28 -13.77
C ALA A 161 -9.51 -4.22 -13.43
N SER A 162 -9.79 -3.31 -12.50
CA SER A 162 -8.86 -2.23 -12.13
C SER A 162 -7.56 -2.71 -11.48
N VAL A 163 -7.57 -3.88 -10.83
CA VAL A 163 -6.38 -4.43 -10.15
C VAL A 163 -5.69 -5.55 -10.92
N SER A 164 -6.31 -6.09 -11.97
CA SER A 164 -5.78 -7.27 -12.67
C SER A 164 -4.43 -6.99 -13.33
N GLU A 165 -4.30 -5.85 -14.01
CA GLU A 165 -3.07 -5.45 -14.70
C GLU A 165 -1.92 -5.17 -13.72
N SER A 166 -2.18 -4.39 -12.66
CA SER A 166 -1.15 -4.08 -11.65
C SER A 166 -0.69 -5.33 -10.89
N ARG A 167 -1.60 -6.25 -10.57
CA ARG A 167 -1.26 -7.55 -9.97
C ARG A 167 -0.45 -8.41 -10.95
N GLY A 168 -0.84 -8.45 -12.22
CA GLY A 168 -0.12 -9.18 -13.26
C GLY A 168 1.32 -8.70 -13.40
N MET A 169 1.52 -7.38 -13.54
CA MET A 169 2.86 -6.78 -13.62
C MET A 169 3.69 -6.98 -12.36
N ALA A 170 3.08 -6.93 -11.18
CA ALA A 170 3.79 -7.17 -9.93
C ALA A 170 4.30 -8.62 -9.84
N LEU A 171 3.46 -9.60 -10.23
CA LEU A 171 3.85 -11.01 -10.24
C LEU A 171 4.97 -11.27 -11.24
N THR A 172 4.87 -10.75 -12.46
CA THR A 172 5.94 -10.94 -13.46
C THR A 172 7.26 -10.29 -13.03
N ALA A 173 7.22 -9.09 -12.44
CA ALA A 173 8.41 -8.44 -11.90
C ALA A 173 9.05 -9.24 -10.76
N MET A 174 8.25 -9.90 -9.91
CA MET A 174 8.77 -10.79 -8.87
C MET A 174 9.44 -12.03 -9.46
N ASP A 175 8.88 -12.62 -10.53
CA ASP A 175 9.47 -13.78 -11.20
C ASP A 175 10.83 -13.44 -11.83
N PHE A 176 10.93 -12.32 -12.56
CA PHE A 176 12.21 -11.84 -13.11
C PHE A 176 13.21 -11.48 -12.01
N GLY A 177 12.75 -10.87 -10.92
CA GLY A 177 13.61 -10.56 -9.78
C GLY A 177 14.14 -11.82 -9.09
N ALA A 178 13.34 -12.88 -9.04
CA ALA A 178 13.76 -14.17 -8.48
C ALA A 178 14.86 -14.81 -9.32
N THR A 179 14.69 -14.90 -10.65
CA THR A 179 15.71 -15.48 -11.54
C THR A 179 16.99 -14.66 -11.53
N ALA A 180 16.89 -13.32 -11.64
CA ALA A 180 18.05 -12.44 -11.60
C ALA A 180 18.84 -12.55 -10.28
N ARG A 181 18.17 -12.76 -9.15
CA ARG A 181 18.84 -12.98 -7.87
C ARG A 181 19.57 -14.33 -7.83
N VAL A 182 18.96 -15.39 -8.36
CA VAL A 182 19.58 -16.72 -8.44
C VAL A 182 20.80 -16.68 -9.36
N GLU A 183 20.68 -16.11 -10.55
CA GLU A 183 21.79 -15.92 -11.50
C GLU A 183 22.94 -15.13 -10.87
N ARG A 184 22.65 -14.02 -10.17
CA ARG A 184 23.67 -13.24 -9.45
C ARG A 184 24.40 -14.08 -8.40
N ILE A 185 23.68 -14.89 -7.62
CA ILE A 185 24.28 -15.76 -6.58
C ILE A 185 25.14 -16.87 -7.20
N ILE A 186 24.74 -17.40 -8.37
CA ILE A 186 25.53 -18.39 -9.11
C ILE A 186 26.78 -17.74 -9.72
N GLY A 187 26.66 -16.52 -10.25
CA GLY A 187 27.75 -15.75 -10.85
C GLY A 187 28.88 -15.36 -9.89
N GLY A 188 28.65 -15.50 -8.58
CA GLY A 188 29.66 -15.28 -7.54
C GLY A 188 29.34 -14.08 -6.65
N ILE A 189 29.88 -14.10 -5.43
CA ILE A 189 29.73 -13.03 -4.44
C ILE A 189 31.13 -12.51 -4.11
N ASP A 190 31.36 -11.23 -4.38
CA ASP A 190 32.65 -10.59 -4.16
C ASP A 190 32.98 -10.46 -2.67
N GLU A 191 34.27 -10.39 -2.35
CA GLU A 191 34.76 -10.24 -0.97
C GLU A 191 34.15 -9.03 -0.25
N LYS A 192 33.94 -7.90 -0.95
CA LYS A 192 33.32 -6.71 -0.35
C LYS A 192 31.88 -6.98 0.09
N GLU A 193 31.13 -7.75 -0.69
CA GLU A 193 29.76 -8.12 -0.35
C GLU A 193 29.73 -9.15 0.79
N LEU A 194 30.66 -10.11 0.81
CA LEU A 194 30.79 -11.09 1.89
C LEU A 194 31.01 -10.45 3.28
N LEU A 195 31.66 -9.28 3.32
CA LEU A 195 31.86 -8.51 4.55
C LEU A 195 30.62 -7.74 5.00
N THR A 196 29.58 -7.66 4.17
CA THR A 196 28.29 -7.06 4.52
C THR A 196 27.32 -8.10 5.09
N LEU A 197 26.32 -7.63 5.85
CA LEU A 197 25.26 -8.51 6.35
C LEU A 197 24.48 -9.15 5.19
N ASP A 198 24.17 -8.37 4.15
CA ASP A 198 23.37 -8.84 3.02
C ASP A 198 24.09 -9.94 2.24
N GLY A 199 25.38 -9.78 1.93
CA GLY A 199 26.17 -10.81 1.27
C GLY A 199 26.36 -12.06 2.14
N ALA A 200 26.57 -11.92 3.46
CA ALA A 200 26.64 -13.06 4.36
C ALA A 200 25.31 -13.84 4.44
N LEU A 201 24.17 -13.14 4.40
CA LEU A 201 22.85 -13.76 4.35
C LEU A 201 22.56 -14.38 2.98
N ASP A 202 23.03 -13.78 1.88
CA ASP A 202 22.91 -14.35 0.53
C ASP A 202 23.71 -15.64 0.36
N VAL A 203 24.92 -15.72 0.95
CA VAL A 203 25.67 -16.99 1.01
C VAL A 203 24.90 -18.06 1.79
N ASN A 204 24.37 -17.70 2.96
CA ASN A 204 23.59 -18.64 3.75
C ASN A 204 22.32 -19.07 3.01
N TYR A 205 21.67 -18.16 2.29
CA TYR A 205 20.54 -18.47 1.42
C TYR A 205 20.95 -19.46 0.32
N ALA A 206 22.06 -19.22 -0.38
CA ALA A 206 22.59 -20.12 -1.41
C ALA A 206 22.85 -21.53 -0.87
N ARG A 207 23.47 -21.64 0.31
CA ARG A 207 23.77 -22.91 0.99
C ARG A 207 22.51 -23.64 1.44
N LEU A 208 21.57 -22.94 2.07
CA LEU A 208 20.33 -23.53 2.59
C LEU A 208 19.39 -23.99 1.47
N GLN A 209 19.30 -23.21 0.39
CA GLN A 209 18.50 -23.55 -0.78
C GLN A 209 19.22 -24.48 -1.76
N LYS A 210 20.48 -24.85 -1.48
CA LYS A 210 21.31 -25.73 -2.31
C LYS A 210 21.49 -25.22 -3.74
N ILE A 211 21.53 -23.89 -3.90
CA ILE A 211 21.74 -23.22 -5.19
C ILE A 211 23.22 -23.29 -5.56
N SER A 212 24.10 -22.82 -4.69
CA SER A 212 25.54 -22.84 -4.88
C SER A 212 26.25 -22.92 -3.54
N ASN A 213 27.55 -23.25 -3.55
CA ASN A 213 28.38 -23.26 -2.35
C ASN A 213 29.52 -22.24 -2.47
N PRO A 214 29.23 -20.93 -2.34
CA PRO A 214 30.25 -19.90 -2.46
C PRO A 214 31.28 -20.00 -1.31
N ALA A 215 32.56 -19.85 -1.65
CA ALA A 215 33.63 -19.76 -0.67
C ALA A 215 33.45 -18.51 0.19
N THR A 216 33.67 -18.65 1.50
CA THR A 216 33.60 -17.55 2.46
C THR A 216 34.89 -17.42 3.24
N LEU A 217 34.87 -16.61 4.30
CA LEU A 217 35.94 -16.61 5.30
C LEU A 217 35.80 -17.84 6.22
N ASN A 218 36.95 -18.38 6.64
CA ASN A 218 37.04 -19.36 7.71
C ASN A 218 36.62 -18.72 9.05
N PRO A 219 36.29 -19.53 10.07
CA PRO A 219 36.06 -19.02 11.43
C PRO A 219 37.23 -18.21 12.00
N THR A 220 38.44 -18.43 11.49
CA THR A 220 39.68 -17.72 11.84
C THR A 220 39.85 -16.39 11.09
N GLY A 221 38.99 -16.07 10.13
CA GLY A 221 39.04 -14.86 9.31
C GLY A 221 39.88 -14.95 8.03
N SER A 222 40.55 -16.08 7.75
CA SER A 222 41.26 -16.29 6.48
C SER A 222 40.31 -16.74 5.36
N PRO A 223 40.54 -16.34 4.08
CA PRO A 223 39.75 -16.85 2.96
C PRO A 223 39.77 -18.38 2.88
N GLN A 224 38.61 -18.99 2.64
CA GLN A 224 38.53 -20.41 2.31
C GLN A 224 39.18 -20.66 0.95
N THR A 225 39.93 -21.74 0.82
CA THR A 225 40.49 -22.18 -0.45
C THR A 225 40.75 -23.68 -0.42
N GLU A 226 40.53 -24.34 -1.55
CA GLU A 226 40.89 -25.74 -1.76
C GLU A 226 42.37 -25.92 -2.11
N ILE A 227 42.94 -25.02 -2.93
CA ILE A 227 44.34 -25.08 -3.36
C ILE A 227 45.11 -23.93 -2.69
N PRO A 228 46.10 -24.24 -1.82
CA PRO A 228 46.88 -23.21 -1.15
C PRO A 228 47.71 -22.44 -2.19
N GLY A 229 47.30 -21.20 -2.47
CA GLY A 229 47.95 -20.31 -3.44
C GLY A 229 47.01 -19.26 -4.01
N ILE A 230 45.73 -19.60 -4.19
CA ILE A 230 44.70 -18.69 -4.69
C ILE A 230 43.53 -18.69 -3.70
N PRO A 231 43.12 -17.53 -3.15
CA PRO A 231 41.99 -17.47 -2.21
C PRO A 231 40.66 -17.70 -2.93
N TYR A 232 39.63 -18.12 -2.18
CA TYR A 232 38.25 -18.30 -2.65
C TYR A 232 38.04 -19.38 -3.72
N LEU A 233 39.02 -20.25 -3.96
CA LEU A 233 38.83 -21.41 -4.83
C LEU A 233 37.86 -22.43 -4.21
N THR A 234 36.84 -22.79 -4.96
CA THR A 234 35.86 -23.84 -4.64
C THR A 234 36.06 -25.06 -5.54
N SER A 235 35.62 -26.22 -5.05
CA SER A 235 35.62 -27.46 -5.83
C SER A 235 34.68 -27.33 -7.03
N VAL A 236 35.20 -27.56 -8.23
CA VAL A 236 34.42 -27.67 -9.46
C VAL A 236 34.19 -29.14 -9.80
N GLY A 237 32.94 -29.54 -9.99
CA GLY A 237 32.59 -30.95 -10.21
C GLY A 237 31.19 -31.14 -10.78
N ALA A 238 30.76 -32.39 -10.96
CA ALA A 238 29.55 -32.78 -11.69
C ALA A 238 28.27 -31.94 -11.44
N MET A 239 28.11 -31.37 -10.24
CA MET A 239 26.95 -30.52 -9.89
C MET A 239 26.94 -29.14 -10.56
N ASP A 240 28.08 -28.67 -11.06
CA ASP A 240 28.20 -27.37 -11.74
C ASP A 240 27.73 -27.43 -13.19
N PHE A 241 27.63 -28.64 -13.75
CA PHE A 241 27.13 -28.90 -15.10
C PHE A 241 25.66 -29.34 -15.12
N ILE A 242 25.03 -29.51 -13.95
CA ILE A 242 23.61 -29.83 -13.84
C ILE A 242 22.84 -28.52 -13.75
N GLU A 243 21.97 -28.28 -14.72
CA GLU A 243 21.08 -27.13 -14.72
C GLU A 243 20.16 -27.14 -13.49
N LYS A 244 20.03 -25.99 -12.83
CA LYS A 244 19.26 -25.87 -11.60
C LYS A 244 17.88 -25.26 -11.86
N PRO A 245 16.85 -25.72 -11.12
CA PRO A 245 15.53 -25.08 -11.18
C PRO A 245 15.64 -23.63 -10.68
N GLY A 246 15.15 -22.67 -11.46
CA GLY A 246 15.18 -21.24 -11.14
C GLY A 246 16.24 -20.42 -11.89
N GLU A 247 17.10 -21.08 -12.67
CA GLU A 247 18.07 -20.42 -13.56
C GLU A 247 17.43 -19.96 -14.88
N LYS A 248 16.33 -20.60 -15.30
CA LYS A 248 15.60 -20.26 -16.53
C LYS A 248 14.23 -19.68 -16.22
N VAL A 249 13.92 -18.53 -16.82
CA VAL A 249 12.56 -17.95 -16.84
C VAL A 249 11.60 -18.83 -17.66
N ALA A 250 12.11 -19.48 -18.72
CA ALA A 250 11.30 -20.23 -19.68
C ALA A 250 11.07 -21.69 -19.27
N PHE A 251 10.34 -21.91 -18.17
CA PHE A 251 10.02 -23.27 -17.68
C PHE A 251 9.18 -24.12 -18.65
N TRP A 252 8.51 -23.50 -19.64
CA TRP A 252 7.64 -24.17 -20.61
C TRP A 252 8.40 -24.73 -21.83
N LYS A 253 9.69 -24.46 -21.96
CA LYS A 253 10.54 -25.03 -23.02
C LYS A 253 11.48 -26.07 -22.42
N THR A 254 11.59 -27.21 -23.08
CA THR A 254 12.66 -28.18 -22.79
C THR A 254 13.88 -27.82 -23.61
N ASP A 255 15.06 -27.97 -23.02
CA ASP A 255 16.31 -27.67 -23.71
C ASP A 255 16.52 -28.58 -24.91
N LYS A 256 17.09 -27.99 -25.96
CA LYS A 256 17.53 -28.75 -27.11
C LYS A 256 18.75 -29.58 -26.68
N PRO A 257 18.87 -30.83 -27.17
CA PRO A 257 20.12 -31.57 -26.99
C PRO A 257 21.27 -30.73 -27.55
N ALA A 258 22.35 -30.61 -26.77
CA ALA A 258 23.54 -29.87 -27.18
C ALA A 258 24.05 -30.40 -28.53
N ASP A 259 24.46 -29.49 -29.41
CA ASP A 259 25.00 -29.85 -30.72
C ASP A 259 26.29 -30.68 -30.57
N LEU A 260 26.53 -31.56 -31.53
CA LEU A 260 27.72 -32.43 -31.53
C LEU A 260 29.00 -31.58 -31.63
N PRO A 261 29.90 -31.62 -30.62
CA PRO A 261 31.12 -30.84 -30.66
C PRO A 261 32.08 -31.41 -31.71
N TYR A 262 32.59 -30.56 -32.61
CA TYR A 262 33.65 -30.90 -33.54
C TYR A 262 34.68 -29.77 -33.65
N LYS A 263 35.92 -30.12 -33.93
CA LYS A 263 37.00 -29.14 -34.10
C LYS A 263 36.83 -28.40 -35.43
N ARG A 264 36.61 -27.09 -35.37
CA ARG A 264 36.58 -26.23 -36.57
C ARG A 264 37.95 -25.57 -36.84
N PRO A 265 38.35 -25.39 -38.11
CA PRO A 265 39.50 -24.54 -38.44
C PRO A 265 39.13 -23.07 -38.14
N SER A 266 39.90 -22.42 -37.26
CA SER A 266 39.68 -21.05 -36.80
C SER A 266 40.23 -19.97 -37.75
N GLY A 267 41.00 -20.35 -38.78
CA GLY A 267 41.53 -19.40 -39.76
C GLY A 267 42.30 -18.25 -39.10
N ALA A 268 41.91 -17.01 -39.42
CA ALA A 268 42.49 -15.78 -38.92
C ALA A 268 42.21 -15.51 -37.43
N ASP A 269 41.21 -16.17 -36.84
CA ASP A 269 40.85 -16.04 -35.42
C ASP A 269 41.76 -16.89 -34.51
N THR A 270 42.80 -17.51 -35.07
CA THR A 270 43.79 -18.26 -34.29
C THR A 270 44.83 -17.29 -33.73
N PRO A 271 44.98 -17.17 -32.40
CA PRO A 271 46.00 -16.30 -31.83
C PRO A 271 47.41 -16.82 -32.18
N GLU A 272 48.31 -15.89 -32.50
CA GLU A 272 49.72 -16.21 -32.75
C GLU A 272 50.43 -16.41 -31.41
N LEU A 273 50.85 -17.64 -31.12
CA LEU A 273 51.57 -17.97 -29.89
C LEU A 273 53.08 -17.87 -30.10
N PRO A 274 53.86 -17.42 -29.10
CA PRO A 274 55.31 -17.35 -29.19
C PRO A 274 55.95 -18.72 -29.41
N TYR A 275 56.83 -18.80 -30.40
CA TYR A 275 57.63 -20.00 -30.65
C TYR A 275 58.74 -20.14 -29.61
N ASN A 276 58.95 -21.36 -29.09
CA ASN A 276 60.00 -21.72 -28.12
C ASN A 276 59.95 -20.99 -26.77
N ALA A 277 58.82 -20.37 -26.43
CA ALA A 277 58.53 -19.82 -25.11
C ALA A 277 57.20 -20.37 -24.58
N SER A 278 56.98 -20.29 -23.27
CA SER A 278 55.70 -20.62 -22.67
C SER A 278 54.70 -19.47 -22.93
N PRO A 279 53.63 -19.68 -23.71
CA PRO A 279 52.60 -18.68 -23.92
C PRO A 279 51.81 -18.42 -22.63
N ASP A 280 51.09 -17.30 -22.59
CA ASP A 280 50.18 -17.02 -21.48
C ASP A 280 48.96 -17.95 -21.53
N VAL A 281 48.40 -18.28 -20.37
CA VAL A 281 47.27 -19.22 -20.26
C VAL A 281 46.04 -18.66 -20.98
N ALA A 282 45.83 -17.34 -20.93
CA ALA A 282 44.73 -16.67 -21.63
C ALA A 282 44.82 -16.83 -23.15
N GLU A 283 46.02 -16.70 -23.73
CA GLU A 283 46.25 -16.85 -25.18
C GLU A 283 45.98 -18.30 -25.65
N ILE A 284 46.30 -19.29 -24.80
CA ILE A 284 45.98 -20.70 -25.08
C ILE A 284 44.45 -20.91 -25.06
N GLN A 285 43.75 -20.33 -24.09
CA GLN A 285 42.29 -20.43 -23.98
C GLN A 285 41.59 -19.81 -25.18
N GLU A 286 42.02 -18.64 -25.62
CA GLU A 286 41.51 -17.98 -26.82
C GLU A 286 41.69 -18.86 -28.06
N GLY A 287 42.83 -19.52 -28.20
CA GLY A 287 43.08 -20.46 -29.29
C GLY A 287 42.22 -21.73 -29.24
N GLN A 288 41.77 -22.16 -28.06
CA GLN A 288 40.84 -23.28 -27.90
C GLN A 288 39.39 -22.84 -28.17
N ALA A 289 38.99 -21.65 -27.71
CA ALA A 289 37.68 -21.05 -27.96
C ALA A 289 37.44 -20.82 -29.46
N ALA A 290 38.43 -20.27 -30.19
CA ALA A 290 38.36 -20.05 -31.63
C ALA A 290 38.05 -21.34 -32.41
N ARG A 291 38.53 -22.48 -31.90
CA ARG A 291 38.35 -23.82 -32.50
C ARG A 291 37.07 -24.53 -32.05
N GLY A 292 36.22 -23.89 -31.25
CA GLY A 292 34.98 -24.45 -30.71
C GLY A 292 35.21 -25.61 -29.74
N LEU A 293 36.38 -25.64 -29.09
CA LEU A 293 36.76 -26.70 -28.14
C LEU A 293 36.44 -26.34 -26.68
N LEU A 294 36.07 -25.08 -26.43
CA LEU A 294 35.48 -24.64 -25.17
C LEU A 294 33.97 -24.47 -25.39
N PRO A 295 33.12 -24.77 -24.39
CA PRO A 295 31.72 -24.35 -24.42
C PRO A 295 31.72 -22.82 -24.57
N GLY A 296 31.27 -22.34 -25.72
CA GLY A 296 31.07 -20.92 -25.94
C GLY A 296 29.78 -20.50 -25.24
N ASP A 297 29.82 -19.36 -24.56
CA ASP A 297 28.61 -18.63 -24.19
C ASP A 297 27.91 -18.21 -25.51
N GLU A 298 26.96 -19.02 -25.97
CA GLU A 298 25.89 -18.60 -26.88
C GLU A 298 24.64 -18.20 -26.09
#